data_AF-A0A533R9X4-F1
#
_entry.id   AF-A0A533R9X4-F1
#
_cell.length_a   1.000
_cell.length_b   1.000
_cell.length_c   1.000
_cell.angle_alpha   90.00
_cell.angle_beta   90.00
_cell.angle_gamma   90.00
#
_symmetry.space_group_name_H-M   'P 1'
#
loop_
_entity.id
_entity.type
_entity.pdbx_description
1 polymer ?
#
loop_
_entity_poly.entity_id
_entity_poly.type
_entity_poly.pdbx_seq_one_letter_code
_entity_poly.pdbx_strand_id
1 'polypeptide(L)'
;MTSTQSKTARLKQGRILRAKTLAGIDATDPSVTPPPGAVLADHKELAHNNTYGRLPRFYLDKVVVCRQCGTEEVWPAERQKWWYEVAKGHINTTAVLCRACREKEKQKKDAARRVHLEGLKKKSSDRET
;
A
#
# COMPACT_ATOMS: atom_id res chain seq x y z
N MET A 1 10.05 21.75 29.15
CA MET A 1 10.85 21.06 28.11
C MET A 1 9.96 20.78 26.91
N THR A 2 9.76 21.75 26.02
CA THR A 2 8.89 21.60 24.83
C THR A 2 9.73 21.16 23.63
N SER A 3 9.41 19.98 23.11
CA SER A 3 10.10 19.25 22.04
C SER A 3 10.40 20.08 20.78
N THR A 4 11.68 20.17 20.39
CA THR A 4 12.20 20.79 19.16
C THR A 4 11.97 19.90 17.92
N GLN A 5 10.74 19.42 17.72
CA GLN A 5 10.43 18.57 16.56
C GLN A 5 10.22 19.40 15.29
N SER A 6 10.79 18.92 14.19
CA SER A 6 10.61 19.53 12.87
C SER A 6 9.15 19.52 12.44
N LYS A 7 8.74 20.52 11.64
CA LYS A 7 7.38 20.62 11.08
C LYS A 7 6.96 19.34 10.35
N THR A 8 7.88 18.72 9.61
CA THR A 8 7.64 17.49 8.85
C THR A 8 7.36 16.29 9.76
N ALA A 9 8.11 16.15 10.86
CA ALA A 9 7.87 15.10 11.85
C ALA A 9 6.48 15.26 12.50
N ARG A 10 6.11 16.49 12.85
CA ARG A 10 4.78 16.79 13.43
C ARG A 10 3.64 16.45 12.48
N LEU A 11 3.75 16.81 11.20
CA LEU A 11 2.73 16.47 10.19
C LEU A 11 2.61 14.96 9.98
N LYS A 12 3.74 14.25 9.94
CA LYS A 12 3.76 12.78 9.83
C LYS A 12 3.06 12.13 11.02
N GLN A 13 3.40 12.57 12.23
CA GLN A 13 2.80 12.06 13.46
C GLN A 13 1.29 12.36 13.52
N GLY A 14 0.87 13.58 13.16
CA GLY A 14 -0.54 13.94 13.08
C GLY A 14 -1.32 13.05 12.11
N ARG A 15 -0.71 12.69 10.97
CA ARG A 15 -1.31 11.79 9.99
C ARG A 15 -1.45 10.36 10.54
N ILE A 16 -0.45 9.87 11.27
CA ILE A 16 -0.51 8.57 11.96
C ILE A 16 -1.64 8.57 13.00
N LEU A 17 -1.72 9.60 13.85
CA LEU A 17 -2.76 9.71 14.86
C LEU A 17 -4.16 9.69 14.24
N ARG A 18 -4.38 10.47 13.18
CA ARG A 18 -5.65 10.47 12.43
C ARG A 18 -5.99 9.09 11.86
N ALA A 19 -5.00 8.41 11.27
CA ALA A 19 -5.21 7.05 10.76
C ALA A 19 -5.58 6.06 11.88
N LYS A 20 -4.94 6.17 13.07
CA LYS A 20 -5.30 5.35 14.24
C LYS A 20 -6.72 5.63 14.74
N THR A 21 -7.13 6.90 14.81
CA THR A 21 -8.49 7.26 15.26
C THR A 21 -9.57 6.73 14.33
N LEU A 22 -9.29 6.63 13.04
CA LEU A 22 -10.26 6.17 12.03
C LEU A 22 -10.21 4.65 11.79
N ALA A 23 -9.29 3.92 12.45
CA ALA A 23 -9.05 2.51 12.16
C ALA A 23 -10.23 1.57 12.50
N GLY A 24 -11.13 1.98 13.40
CA GLY A 24 -12.31 1.21 13.79
C GLY A 24 -13.53 1.38 12.87
N ILE A 25 -13.44 2.25 11.87
CA ILE A 25 -14.56 2.49 10.95
C ILE A 25 -14.66 1.35 9.94
N ASP A 26 -15.79 0.67 9.90
CA ASP A 26 -16.08 -0.33 8.86
C ASP A 26 -16.39 0.37 7.54
N ALA A 27 -15.47 0.27 6.59
CA ALA A 27 -15.61 0.87 5.26
C ALA A 27 -16.55 0.09 4.33
N THR A 28 -17.03 -1.08 4.73
CA THR A 28 -17.96 -1.92 3.96
C THR A 28 -19.41 -1.71 4.36
N ASP A 29 -19.66 -1.13 5.53
CA ASP A 29 -20.99 -0.90 6.08
C ASP A 29 -21.72 0.22 5.31
N PRO A 30 -22.91 -0.05 4.74
CA PRO A 30 -23.68 0.96 4.04
C PRO A 30 -24.22 2.11 4.91
N SER A 31 -24.35 1.89 6.23
CA SER A 31 -24.85 2.87 7.19
C SER A 31 -23.79 3.92 7.56
N VAL A 32 -22.51 3.60 7.34
CA VAL A 32 -21.39 4.46 7.68
C VAL A 32 -21.20 5.51 6.59
N THR A 33 -21.25 6.79 7.00
CA THR A 33 -20.91 7.90 6.12
C THR A 33 -19.39 8.04 6.03
N PRO A 34 -18.80 8.15 4.81
CA PRO A 34 -17.35 8.31 4.65
C PRO A 34 -16.85 9.54 5.44
N PRO A 35 -15.89 9.38 6.36
CA PRO A 35 -15.36 10.51 7.11
C PRO A 35 -14.53 11.43 6.20
N PRO A 36 -14.24 12.67 6.63
CA PRO A 36 -13.38 13.58 5.87
C PRO A 36 -12.04 12.92 5.51
N GLY A 37 -11.57 13.13 4.28
CA GLY A 37 -10.33 12.53 3.78
C GLY A 37 -10.44 11.05 3.38
N ALA A 38 -11.62 10.45 3.43
CA ALA A 38 -11.89 9.18 2.80
C ALA A 38 -11.87 9.31 1.27
N VAL A 39 -11.45 8.24 0.58
CA VAL A 39 -11.45 8.18 -0.88
C VAL A 39 -12.49 7.15 -1.32
N LEU A 40 -13.49 7.56 -2.10
CA LEU A 40 -14.55 6.67 -2.57
C LEU A 40 -14.00 5.57 -3.49
N ALA A 41 -14.47 4.34 -3.28
CA ALA A 41 -14.14 3.19 -4.11
C ALA A 41 -15.01 3.15 -5.37
N ASP A 42 -14.44 2.66 -6.47
CA ASP A 42 -15.22 2.27 -7.66
C ASP A 42 -15.39 0.75 -7.69
N HIS A 43 -16.61 0.28 -7.44
CA HIS A 43 -16.91 -1.15 -7.39
C HIS A 43 -16.78 -1.84 -8.75
N LYS A 44 -16.91 -1.10 -9.86
CA LYS A 44 -16.67 -1.67 -11.20
C LYS A 44 -15.22 -2.10 -11.36
N GLU A 45 -14.29 -1.28 -10.85
CA GLU A 45 -12.87 -1.59 -10.90
C GLU A 45 -12.46 -2.75 -9.99
N LEU A 46 -13.29 -3.04 -8.97
CA LEU A 46 -13.08 -4.12 -8.02
C LEU A 46 -13.63 -5.48 -8.47
N ALA A 47 -14.25 -5.58 -9.65
CA ALA A 47 -14.87 -6.82 -10.15
C ALA A 47 -13.93 -8.04 -10.25
N HIS A 48 -12.61 -7.81 -10.30
CA HIS A 48 -11.59 -8.86 -10.27
C HIS A 48 -11.47 -9.58 -8.91
N ASN A 49 -12.04 -9.03 -7.84
CA ASN A 49 -12.04 -9.64 -6.52
C ASN A 49 -13.22 -10.61 -6.38
N ASN A 50 -12.94 -11.91 -6.49
CA ASN A 50 -13.91 -12.94 -6.16
C ASN A 50 -13.83 -13.28 -4.67
N THR A 51 -14.48 -12.47 -3.83
CA THR A 51 -14.52 -12.65 -2.38
C THR A 51 -15.96 -12.80 -1.89
N TYR A 52 -16.16 -13.63 -0.86
CA TYR A 52 -17.47 -13.81 -0.21
C TYR A 52 -17.89 -12.60 0.64
N GLY A 53 -16.97 -11.67 0.93
CA GLY A 53 -17.23 -10.49 1.76
C GLY A 53 -17.71 -9.28 0.96
N ARG A 54 -18.22 -8.26 1.68
CA ARG A 54 -18.56 -6.96 1.09
C ARG A 54 -17.29 -6.23 0.67
N LEU A 55 -17.32 -5.60 -0.50
CA LEU A 55 -16.25 -4.72 -0.97
C LEU A 55 -16.31 -3.37 -0.25
N PRO A 56 -15.17 -2.71 0.00
CA PRO A 56 -15.16 -1.41 0.65
C PRO A 56 -15.86 -0.37 -0.22
N ARG A 57 -16.64 0.51 0.41
CA ARG A 57 -17.25 1.68 -0.24
C ARG A 57 -16.29 2.87 -0.34
N PHE A 58 -15.31 2.92 0.54
CA PHE A 58 -14.28 3.95 0.57
C PHE A 58 -13.00 3.42 1.22
N TYR A 59 -11.90 4.13 1.04
CA TYR A 59 -10.61 3.85 1.67
C TYR A 59 -10.27 4.94 2.67
N LEU A 60 -9.63 4.52 3.77
CA LEU A 60 -9.11 5.39 4.82
C LEU A 60 -7.62 5.20 4.93
N ASP A 61 -6.89 6.25 5.31
CA ASP A 61 -5.48 6.15 5.66
C ASP A 61 -5.29 5.04 6.72
N LYS A 62 -4.47 4.02 6.42
CA LYS A 62 -4.18 2.90 7.33
C LYS A 62 -2.77 3.02 7.89
N VAL A 63 -2.59 2.80 9.18
CA VAL A 63 -1.24 2.69 9.75
C VAL A 63 -0.64 1.33 9.40
N VAL A 64 0.61 1.35 8.99
CA VAL A 64 1.43 0.18 8.69
C VAL A 64 2.64 0.20 9.59
N VAL A 65 2.87 -0.90 10.29
CA VAL A 65 4.13 -1.18 10.98
C VAL A 65 5.03 -1.94 10.01
N CYS A 66 6.16 -1.35 9.63
CA CYS A 66 7.06 -1.99 8.69
C CYS A 66 7.64 -3.28 9.27
N ARG A 67 7.42 -4.42 8.61
CA ARG A 67 7.95 -5.71 9.05
C ARG A 67 9.49 -5.79 9.07
N GLN A 68 10.17 -4.94 8.31
CA GLN A 68 11.64 -4.92 8.24
C GLN A 68 12.30 -4.00 9.26
N CYS A 69 11.78 -2.78 9.43
CA CYS A 69 12.43 -1.76 10.26
C CYS A 69 11.59 -1.29 11.46
N GLY A 70 10.40 -1.85 11.66
CA GLY A 70 9.48 -1.51 12.76
C GLY A 70 8.83 -0.13 12.66
N THR A 71 9.24 0.72 11.70
CA THR A 71 8.74 2.09 11.60
C THR A 71 7.25 2.12 11.23
N GLU A 72 6.49 2.95 11.94
CA GLU A 72 5.11 3.28 11.57
C GLU A 72 5.07 4.28 10.40
N GLU A 73 4.24 3.97 9.41
CA GLU A 73 3.91 4.86 8.30
C GLU A 73 2.44 4.74 7.95
N VAL A 74 1.89 5.77 7.32
CA VAL A 74 0.54 5.73 6.78
C VAL A 74 0.58 5.15 5.36
N TRP A 75 -0.25 4.15 5.08
CA TRP A 75 -0.65 3.74 3.75
C TRP A 75 -1.83 4.61 3.29
N PRO A 76 -1.60 5.57 2.38
CA PRO A 76 -2.63 6.55 2.04
C PRO A 76 -3.84 5.93 1.38
N ALA A 77 -5.02 6.48 1.63
CA ALA A 77 -6.27 6.08 0.98
C ALA A 77 -6.17 6.14 -0.56
N GLU A 78 -5.49 7.14 -1.14
CA GLU A 78 -5.32 7.21 -2.60
C GLU A 78 -4.45 6.06 -3.13
N ARG A 79 -3.42 5.66 -2.38
CA ARG A 79 -2.56 4.53 -2.78
C ARG A 79 -3.25 3.19 -2.61
N GLN A 80 -4.15 3.07 -1.64
CA GLN A 80 -5.03 1.92 -1.50
C GLN A 80 -5.94 1.81 -2.72
N LYS A 81 -6.62 2.90 -3.09
CA LYS A 81 -7.46 2.95 -4.29
C LYS A 81 -6.68 2.53 -5.54
N TRP A 82 -5.52 3.12 -5.79
CA TRP A 82 -4.67 2.72 -6.92
C TRP A 82 -4.30 1.23 -6.88
N TRP A 83 -3.92 0.71 -5.71
CA TRP A 83 -3.51 -0.70 -5.58
C TRP A 83 -4.63 -1.67 -5.90
N TYR A 84 -5.82 -1.45 -5.33
CA TYR A 84 -6.94 -2.34 -5.53
C TYR A 84 -7.58 -2.14 -6.91
N GLU A 85 -7.78 -0.91 -7.34
CA GLU A 85 -8.57 -0.63 -8.54
C GLU A 85 -7.73 -0.60 -9.81
N VAL A 86 -6.48 -0.13 -9.78
CA VAL A 86 -5.65 0.02 -10.99
C VAL A 86 -4.66 -1.13 -11.11
N ALA A 87 -3.90 -1.41 -10.05
CA ALA A 87 -2.94 -2.52 -10.04
C ALA A 87 -3.61 -3.90 -9.88
N LYS A 88 -4.94 -3.93 -9.67
CA LYS A 88 -5.76 -5.14 -9.50
C LYS A 88 -5.25 -6.05 -8.38
N GLY A 89 -4.72 -5.43 -7.32
CA GLY A 89 -4.32 -6.13 -6.10
C GLY A 89 -5.55 -6.69 -5.38
N HIS A 90 -5.42 -7.90 -4.84
CA HIS A 90 -6.51 -8.55 -4.13
C HIS A 90 -6.92 -7.74 -2.87
N ILE A 91 -8.22 -7.57 -2.62
CA ILE A 91 -8.77 -6.66 -1.59
C ILE A 91 -8.30 -6.98 -0.17
N ASN A 92 -8.05 -8.26 0.13
CA ASN A 92 -7.51 -8.73 1.41
C ASN A 92 -6.01 -8.46 1.63
N THR A 93 -5.30 -7.91 0.64
CA THR A 93 -3.87 -7.58 0.80
C THR A 93 -3.70 -6.23 1.50
N THR A 94 -2.62 -6.10 2.27
CA THR A 94 -2.26 -4.86 2.95
C THR A 94 -0.81 -4.48 2.73
N ALA A 95 -0.50 -3.20 2.90
CA ALA A 95 0.89 -2.75 2.94
C ALA A 95 1.57 -3.27 4.22
N VAL A 96 2.73 -3.92 4.06
CA VAL A 96 3.53 -4.50 5.17
C VAL A 96 4.92 -3.87 5.33
N LEU A 97 5.29 -2.97 4.41
CA LEU A 97 6.58 -2.28 4.41
C LEU A 97 6.36 -0.78 4.30
N CYS A 98 7.20 -0.02 5.00
CA CYS A 98 7.33 1.42 4.78
C CYS A 98 7.86 1.71 3.37
N ARG A 99 7.69 2.95 2.90
CA ARG A 99 8.13 3.40 1.57
C ARG A 99 9.62 3.14 1.34
N ALA A 100 10.45 3.44 2.32
CA ALA A 100 11.90 3.25 2.22
C ALA A 100 12.28 1.77 2.05
N CYS A 101 11.70 0.88 2.88
CA CYS A 101 11.91 -0.55 2.77
C CYS A 101 11.34 -1.14 1.48
N ARG A 102 10.17 -0.68 1.03
CA ARG A 102 9.56 -1.10 -0.23
C ARG A 102 10.44 -0.75 -1.44
N GLU A 103 11.04 0.43 -1.43
CA GLU A 103 11.95 0.85 -2.50
C GLU A 103 13.22 -0.01 -2.53
N LYS A 104 13.82 -0.29 -1.36
CA LYS A 104 14.96 -1.21 -1.26
C LYS A 104 14.62 -2.61 -1.77
N GLU A 105 13.46 -3.15 -1.40
CA GLU A 105 13.00 -4.46 -1.89
C GLU A 105 12.72 -4.47 -3.39
N LYS A 106 12.18 -3.38 -3.94
CA LYS A 106 12.01 -3.22 -5.38
C LYS A 106 13.37 -3.27 -6.10
N GLN A 107 14.35 -2.49 -5.64
CA GLN A 107 15.70 -2.47 -6.23
C GLN A 107 16.36 -3.85 -6.22
N LYS A 108 16.24 -4.60 -5.12
CA LYS A 108 16.75 -5.99 -5.04
C LYS A 108 16.09 -6.90 -6.08
N LYS A 109 14.76 -6.84 -6.20
CA LYS A 109 14.01 -7.66 -7.17
C LYS A 109 14.34 -7.29 -8.61
N ASP A 110 14.50 -6.02 -8.90
CA ASP A 110 14.85 -5.53 -10.24
C ASP A 110 16.28 -5.97 -10.62
N ALA A 111 17.23 -5.88 -9.68
CA ALA A 111 18.59 -6.40 -9.88
C ALA A 111 18.61 -7.90 -10.14
N ALA A 112 17.88 -8.69 -9.34
CA ALA A 112 17.77 -10.14 -9.53
C ALA A 112 17.12 -10.50 -10.87
N ARG A 113 16.05 -9.79 -11.25
CA ARG A 113 15.39 -9.96 -12.56
C ARG A 113 16.35 -9.67 -13.71
N ARG A 114 17.13 -8.59 -13.62
CA ARG A 114 18.10 -8.22 -14.65
C ARG A 114 19.13 -9.33 -14.87
N VAL A 115 19.76 -9.81 -13.80
CA VAL A 115 20.75 -10.90 -13.87
C VAL A 115 20.14 -12.17 -14.46
N HIS A 116 18.91 -12.53 -14.05
CA HIS A 116 18.21 -13.69 -14.59
C HIS A 116 17.97 -13.57 -16.11
N LEU A 117 17.48 -12.42 -16.58
CA LEU A 117 17.20 -12.18 -18.00
C LEU A 117 18.48 -12.15 -18.84
N GLU A 118 19.57 -11.56 -18.33
CA GLU A 118 20.89 -11.58 -18.98
C GLU A 118 21.41 -13.02 -19.13
N GLY A 119 21.27 -13.86 -18.10
CA GLY A 119 21.63 -15.28 -18.15
C GLY A 119 20.82 -16.07 -19.17
N LEU A 120 19.50 -15.82 -19.26
CA LEU A 120 18.64 -16.47 -20.26
C LEU A 120 19.05 -16.09 -21.69
N LYS A 121 19.35 -14.81 -21.94
CA LYS A 121 19.81 -14.33 -23.26
C LYS A 121 21.13 -14.95 -23.69
N LYS A 122 22.10 -15.06 -22.76
CA LYS A 122 23.38 -15.73 -23.06
C LYS A 122 23.16 -17.21 -23.40
N LYS A 123 22.31 -17.89 -22.65
CA LYS A 123 22.00 -19.30 -22.90
C LYS A 123 21.28 -19.52 -24.25
N SER A 124 20.43 -18.59 -24.68
CA SER A 124 19.80 -18.68 -26.01
C SER A 124 20.80 -18.44 -27.13
N SER A 125 21.71 -17.45 -27.00
CA SER A 125 22.73 -17.20 -28.02
C SER A 125 23.70 -18.38 -28.16
N ASP A 126 24.12 -18.99 -27.06
CA ASP A 126 25.05 -20.13 -27.05
C ASP A 126 24.42 -21.42 -27.62
N ARG A 127 23.09 -21.48 -27.82
CA ARG A 127 22.37 -22.63 -28.40
C ARG A 127 22.11 -22.48 -29.89
N GLU A 128 22.20 -21.27 -30.42
CA GLU A 128 21.97 -20.94 -31.83
C GLU A 128 23.28 -20.94 -32.64
N THR A 129 24.44 -20.93 -31.96
CA THR A 129 25.78 -21.15 -32.50
C THR A 129 26.22 -22.60 -32.36
#